data_AF-A0A4R2P2B1-F1
#
_entry.id   AF-A0A4R2P2B1-F1
#
_cell.length_a   1.000
_cell.length_b   1.000
_cell.length_c   1.000
_cell.angle_alpha   90.00
_cell.angle_beta   90.00
_cell.angle_gamma   90.00
#
_symmetry.space_group_name_H-M   'P 1'
#
loop_
_entity.id
_entity.type
_entity.pdbx_description
1 polymer ?
#
loop_
_entity_poly.entity_id
_entity_poly.type
_entity_poly.pdbx_seq_one_letter_code
_entity_poly.pdbx_strand_id
1 'polypeptide(L)'
;MKKTLLILIIGIYNIGFSQTITEIDSVSNVMCNYLKKLNIENDTLKINSLFENQFYPYLGKLDKSKAQKTGQQLYYRLQRNCVEFRDLLDRLEPPKESVQRIKEKPKPKISREQLDEFKRRKEFYYFEVSGDTTRVKMEKGNWTDSFSNNTFSKLTYNWINETEFELTFVESNNETRSNFSVKGDKFIYQVLSKEDGFYLMTVNIPGQDTFEKFKIYFE
;
A
#
# COMPACT_ATOMS: atom_id res chain seq x y z
N MET A 1 -26.70 55.28 -20.27
CA MET A 1 -26.85 54.81 -18.88
C MET A 1 -26.61 53.30 -18.85
N LYS A 2 -25.54 52.91 -18.11
CA LYS A 2 -25.31 51.68 -17.35
C LYS A 2 -26.04 50.36 -17.74
N LYS A 3 -25.18 49.35 -17.98
CA LYS A 3 -25.25 47.95 -17.45
C LYS A 3 -26.27 47.03 -18.16
N THR A 4 -26.00 45.76 -18.46
CA THR A 4 -25.11 44.81 -17.78
C THR A 4 -24.86 43.61 -18.72
N LEU A 5 -23.60 43.26 -18.95
CA LEU A 5 -23.20 41.98 -19.54
C LEU A 5 -23.32 40.91 -18.45
N LEU A 6 -24.29 40.01 -18.55
CA LEU A 6 -24.46 38.90 -17.61
C LEU A 6 -23.50 37.76 -18.02
N ILE A 7 -22.26 37.82 -17.52
CA ILE A 7 -21.34 36.68 -17.58
C ILE A 7 -21.84 35.66 -16.56
N LEU A 8 -22.44 34.58 -17.04
CA LEU A 8 -22.78 33.42 -16.23
C LEU A 8 -21.47 32.68 -15.89
N ILE A 9 -20.82 33.11 -14.80
CA ILE A 9 -19.77 32.33 -14.15
C ILE A 9 -20.47 31.11 -13.55
N ILE A 10 -20.52 30.02 -14.31
CA ILE A 10 -20.75 28.68 -13.74
C ILE A 10 -19.49 28.41 -12.91
N GLY A 11 -19.53 28.90 -11.67
CA GLY A 11 -18.57 28.56 -10.64
C GLY A 11 -18.56 27.05 -10.54
N ILE A 12 -17.42 26.48 -10.88
CA ILE A 12 -17.09 25.08 -10.66
C ILE A 12 -17.14 24.90 -9.14
N TYR A 13 -18.29 24.51 -8.60
CA TYR A 13 -18.41 23.99 -7.25
C TYR A 13 -17.78 22.59 -7.25
N ASN A 14 -16.46 22.51 -7.42
CA ASN A 14 -15.70 21.42 -6.83
C ASN A 14 -15.66 21.71 -5.33
N ILE A 15 -16.76 21.41 -4.65
CA ILE A 15 -16.81 21.38 -3.19
C ILE A 15 -15.74 20.36 -2.79
N GLY A 16 -14.63 20.87 -2.26
CA GLY A 16 -13.47 20.09 -1.86
C GLY A 16 -13.88 19.08 -0.81
N PHE A 17 -14.09 17.84 -1.23
CA PHE A 17 -14.15 16.70 -0.35
C PHE A 17 -12.74 16.18 -0.13
N SER A 18 -11.92 16.97 0.57
CA SER A 18 -10.62 16.52 1.02
C SER A 18 -10.63 16.61 2.54
N GLN A 19 -11.04 15.52 3.19
CA GLN A 19 -10.13 15.08 4.22
C GLN A 19 -8.82 14.84 3.50
N THR A 20 -7.80 15.61 3.84
CA THR A 20 -6.50 15.43 3.18
C THR A 20 -5.99 14.05 3.59
N ILE A 21 -5.29 13.35 2.69
CA ILE A 21 -4.67 12.08 3.06
C ILE A 21 -3.83 12.21 4.35
N THR A 22 -3.27 13.40 4.58
CA THR A 22 -2.56 13.78 5.81
C THR A 22 -3.41 13.65 7.07
N GLU A 23 -4.70 14.01 7.02
CA GLU A 23 -5.62 13.82 8.14
C GLU A 23 -5.89 12.34 8.39
N ILE A 24 -6.12 11.56 7.34
CA ILE A 24 -6.31 10.11 7.45
C ILE A 24 -5.06 9.45 8.03
N ASP A 25 -3.88 9.83 7.56
CA ASP A 25 -2.61 9.33 8.08
C ASP A 25 -2.41 9.72 9.54
N SER A 26 -2.72 10.96 9.92
CA SER A 26 -2.66 11.42 11.31
C SER A 26 -3.56 10.58 12.22
N VAL A 27 -4.81 10.34 11.80
CA VAL A 27 -5.76 9.52 12.55
C VAL A 27 -5.29 8.07 12.63
N SER A 28 -4.76 7.51 11.54
CA SER A 28 -4.20 6.14 11.52
C SER A 28 -3.03 5.99 12.50
N ASN A 29 -2.19 7.03 12.66
CA ASN A 29 -1.09 7.01 13.63
C ASN A 29 -1.59 7.07 15.07
N VAL A 30 -2.65 7.84 15.35
CA VAL A 30 -3.31 7.85 16.67
C VAL A 30 -3.87 6.46 17.00
N MET A 31 -4.54 5.83 16.05
CA MET A 31 -5.06 4.46 16.18
C MET A 31 -3.94 3.44 16.42
N CYS A 32 -2.83 3.56 15.70
CA CYS A 32 -1.66 2.70 15.90
C CYS A 32 -1.07 2.85 17.31
N ASN A 33 -0.92 4.09 17.78
CA ASN A 33 -0.42 4.37 19.13
C ASN A 33 -1.37 3.84 20.22
N TYR A 34 -2.69 3.91 20.00
CA TYR A 34 -3.67 3.29 20.88
C TYR A 34 -3.47 1.77 20.92
N LEU A 35 -3.38 1.12 19.75
CA LEU A 35 -3.19 -0.32 19.63
C LEU A 35 -1.93 -0.82 20.34
N LYS A 36 -0.81 -0.11 20.22
CA LYS A 36 0.47 -0.44 20.90
C LYS A 36 0.37 -0.37 22.43
N LYS A 37 -0.53 0.46 22.97
CA LYS A 37 -0.74 0.64 24.42
C LYS A 37 -1.77 -0.32 25.00
N LEU A 38 -2.54 -1.01 24.15
CA LEU A 38 -3.52 -1.99 24.62
C LEU A 38 -2.82 -3.21 25.22
N ASN A 39 -3.04 -3.41 26.52
CA ASN A 39 -2.64 -4.61 27.25
C ASN A 39 -3.77 -5.66 27.21
N ILE A 40 -4.12 -6.10 26.00
CA ILE A 40 -5.10 -7.16 25.75
C ILE A 40 -4.38 -8.27 24.99
N GLU A 41 -4.38 -9.48 25.55
CA GLU A 41 -3.73 -10.65 24.96
C GLU A 41 -4.56 -11.27 23.83
N ASN A 42 -5.89 -11.29 23.97
CA ASN A 42 -6.77 -11.86 22.95
C ASN A 42 -6.87 -10.93 21.75
N ASP A 43 -6.42 -11.40 20.58
CA ASP A 43 -6.37 -10.62 19.34
C ASP A 43 -7.75 -10.10 18.89
N THR A 44 -8.81 -10.92 19.03
CA THR A 44 -10.18 -10.50 18.68
C THR A 44 -10.69 -9.38 19.59
N LEU A 45 -10.44 -9.46 20.90
CA LEU A 45 -10.79 -8.39 21.82
C LEU A 45 -9.94 -7.13 21.57
N LYS A 46 -8.68 -7.30 21.17
CA LYS A 46 -7.78 -6.19 20.86
C LYS A 46 -8.23 -5.42 19.62
N ILE A 47 -8.61 -6.12 18.55
CA ILE A 47 -9.17 -5.46 17.35
C ILE A 47 -10.53 -4.83 17.65
N ASN A 48 -11.42 -5.50 18.38
CA ASN A 48 -12.71 -4.92 18.75
C ASN A 48 -12.53 -3.64 19.58
N SER A 49 -11.62 -3.66 20.56
CA SER A 49 -11.30 -2.49 21.38
C SER A 49 -10.80 -1.32 20.52
N LEU A 50 -9.90 -1.54 19.57
CA LEU A 50 -9.47 -0.52 18.62
C LEU A 50 -10.64 0.06 17.82
N PHE A 51 -11.51 -0.81 17.30
CA PHE A 51 -12.64 -0.38 16.47
C PHE A 51 -13.67 0.42 17.28
N GLU A 52 -14.07 -0.08 18.44
CA GLU A 52 -15.07 0.54 19.32
C GLU A 52 -14.59 1.86 19.92
N ASN A 53 -13.31 1.96 20.30
CA ASN A 53 -12.80 3.11 21.05
C ASN A 53 -12.16 4.19 20.17
N GLN A 54 -11.69 3.83 18.97
CA GLN A 54 -11.01 4.77 18.07
C GLN A 54 -11.70 4.87 16.72
N PHE A 55 -11.92 3.73 16.04
CA PHE A 55 -12.35 3.72 14.64
C PHE A 55 -13.78 4.23 14.45
N TYR A 56 -14.77 3.59 15.05
CA TYR A 56 -16.17 4.00 14.92
C TYR A 56 -16.45 5.38 15.53
N PRO A 57 -15.89 5.77 16.69
CA PRO A 57 -16.04 7.13 17.20
C PRO A 57 -15.49 8.21 16.27
N TYR A 58 -14.43 7.93 15.50
CA TYR A 58 -13.94 8.86 14.47
C TYR A 58 -14.95 8.97 13.32
N LEU A 59 -15.42 7.84 12.79
CA LEU A 59 -16.40 7.83 11.69
C LEU A 59 -17.74 8.45 12.07
N GLY A 60 -18.17 8.32 13.33
CA GLY A 60 -19.40 8.92 13.84
C GLY A 60 -19.41 10.46 13.85
N LYS A 61 -18.25 11.10 13.67
CA LYS A 61 -18.12 12.56 13.54
C LYS A 61 -18.33 13.04 12.10
N LEU A 62 -18.42 12.12 11.14
CA LEU A 62 -18.50 12.42 9.71
C LEU A 62 -19.94 12.31 9.21
N ASP A 63 -20.24 13.02 8.13
CA ASP A 63 -21.48 12.83 7.39
C ASP A 63 -21.59 11.37 6.92
N LYS A 64 -22.79 10.77 7.00
CA LYS A 64 -23.02 9.37 6.61
C LYS A 64 -22.50 9.04 5.21
N SER A 65 -22.66 9.95 4.25
CA SER A 65 -22.19 9.77 2.87
C SER A 65 -20.67 9.74 2.74
N LYS A 66 -19.92 10.32 3.69
CA LYS A 66 -18.45 10.33 3.72
C LYS A 66 -17.89 9.20 4.56
N ALA A 67 -18.59 8.82 5.63
CA ALA A 67 -18.13 7.85 6.62
C ALA A 67 -17.70 6.51 5.99
N GLN A 68 -18.43 6.01 4.99
CA GLN A 68 -18.08 4.74 4.32
C GLN A 68 -16.74 4.83 3.59
N LYS A 69 -16.58 5.83 2.70
CA LYS A 69 -15.35 6.01 1.91
C LYS A 69 -14.16 6.31 2.81
N THR A 70 -14.34 7.21 3.78
CA THR A 70 -13.30 7.51 4.78
C THR A 70 -12.94 6.29 5.60
N GLY A 71 -13.92 5.48 6.01
CA GLY A 71 -13.70 4.26 6.77
C GLY A 71 -12.83 3.27 6.00
N GLN A 72 -13.15 3.00 4.74
CA GLN A 72 -12.32 2.15 3.88
C GLN A 72 -10.89 2.68 3.78
N GLN A 73 -10.73 3.96 3.43
CA GLN A 73 -9.41 4.57 3.30
C GLN A 73 -8.63 4.49 4.61
N LEU A 74 -9.25 4.83 5.74
CA LEU A 74 -8.63 4.78 7.05
C LEU A 74 -8.20 3.36 7.45
N TYR A 75 -9.02 2.35 7.16
CA TYR A 75 -8.66 0.96 7.40
C TYR A 75 -7.39 0.55 6.63
N TYR A 76 -7.31 0.84 5.34
CA TYR A 76 -6.13 0.50 4.54
C TYR A 76 -4.90 1.36 4.88
N ARG A 77 -5.09 2.64 5.21
CA ARG A 77 -4.00 3.50 5.69
C ARG A 77 -3.50 3.06 7.07
N LEU A 78 -4.37 2.54 7.93
CA LEU A 78 -3.95 1.95 9.19
C LEU A 78 -3.12 0.68 8.99
N GLN A 79 -3.50 -0.20 8.06
CA GLN A 79 -2.65 -1.33 7.67
C GLN A 79 -1.30 -0.87 7.14
N ARG A 80 -1.30 0.18 6.31
CA ARG A 80 -0.08 0.75 5.76
C ARG A 80 0.82 1.32 6.83
N ASN A 81 0.29 2.13 7.75
CA ASN A 81 1.09 2.94 8.67
C ASN A 81 1.37 2.25 10.00
N CYS A 82 0.69 1.14 10.31
CA CYS A 82 0.79 0.44 11.58
C CYS A 82 1.15 -1.03 11.40
N VAL A 83 2.43 -1.36 11.61
CA VAL A 83 2.92 -2.75 11.56
C VAL A 83 2.16 -3.63 12.55
N GLU A 84 1.90 -3.16 13.76
CA GLU A 84 1.19 -3.92 14.78
C GLU A 84 -0.25 -4.24 14.40
N PHE A 85 -0.91 -3.35 13.64
CA PHE A 85 -2.25 -3.62 13.13
C PHE A 85 -2.22 -4.67 12.04
N ARG A 86 -1.25 -4.58 11.12
CA ARG A 86 -1.04 -5.60 10.08
C ARG A 86 -0.69 -6.96 10.69
N ASP A 87 0.22 -7.01 11.66
CA ASP A 87 0.55 -8.25 12.40
C ASP A 87 -0.67 -8.86 13.10
N LEU A 88 -1.55 -8.02 13.65
CA LEU A 88 -2.80 -8.45 14.27
C LEU A 88 -3.76 -9.06 13.25
N LEU A 89 -3.91 -8.43 12.08
CA LEU A 89 -4.72 -8.97 10.99
C LEU A 89 -4.15 -10.29 10.49
N ASP A 90 -2.83 -10.39 10.27
CA ASP A 90 -2.18 -11.62 9.81
C ASP A 90 -2.35 -12.80 10.79
N ARG A 91 -2.53 -12.55 12.09
CA ARG A 91 -2.83 -13.61 13.09
C ARG A 91 -4.30 -14.03 13.08
N LEU A 92 -5.20 -13.09 12.85
CA LEU A 92 -6.65 -13.34 12.79
C LEU A 92 -7.05 -14.02 11.48
N GLU A 93 -6.46 -13.57 10.37
CA GLU A 93 -6.71 -14.03 9.01
C GLU A 93 -5.36 -14.28 8.30
N PRO A 94 -4.73 -15.45 8.55
CA PRO A 94 -3.43 -15.76 7.97
C PRO A 94 -3.45 -15.71 6.43
N PRO A 95 -2.45 -15.07 5.79
CA PRO A 95 -2.38 -15.01 4.35
C PRO A 95 -2.14 -16.40 3.77
N LYS A 96 -2.70 -16.67 2.58
CA LYS A 96 -2.48 -17.96 1.89
C LYS A 96 -1.04 -18.12 1.43
N GLU A 97 -0.42 -17.00 1.05
CA GLU A 97 0.98 -16.94 0.65
C GLU A 97 1.84 -16.42 1.81
N SER A 98 2.94 -17.12 2.07
CA SER A 98 3.84 -16.77 3.16
C SER A 98 4.65 -15.53 2.79
N VAL A 99 4.15 -14.36 3.14
CA VAL A 99 4.94 -13.12 3.22
C VAL A 99 5.66 -13.12 4.56
N GLN A 100 7.00 -13.16 4.53
CA GLN A 100 7.78 -13.16 5.76
C GLN A 100 8.16 -11.72 6.12
N ARG A 101 7.66 -11.23 7.25
CA ARG A 101 8.07 -9.93 7.80
C ARG A 101 9.34 -10.09 8.64
N ILE A 102 10.36 -9.31 8.33
CA ILE A 102 11.68 -9.36 9.00
C ILE A 102 12.09 -7.95 9.45
N LYS A 103 12.82 -7.85 10.57
CA LYS A 103 13.28 -6.57 11.13
C LYS A 103 14.63 -6.11 10.58
N GLU A 104 15.48 -7.06 10.22
CA GLU A 104 16.80 -6.76 9.68
C GLU A 104 16.76 -6.76 8.15
N LYS A 105 17.38 -5.73 7.55
CA LYS A 105 17.53 -5.64 6.11
C LYS A 105 18.43 -6.80 5.64
N PRO A 106 17.92 -7.74 4.83
CA PRO A 106 18.71 -8.88 4.39
C PRO A 106 19.81 -8.43 3.42
N LYS A 107 20.98 -9.05 3.51
CA LYS A 107 22.05 -8.82 2.53
C LYS A 107 21.70 -9.54 1.22
N PRO A 108 21.79 -8.85 0.06
CA PRO A 108 21.56 -9.49 -1.23
C PRO A 108 22.67 -10.50 -1.52
N LYS A 109 22.28 -11.64 -2.09
CA LYS A 109 23.17 -12.72 -2.56
C LYS A 109 23.11 -12.90 -4.08
N ILE A 110 22.31 -12.09 -4.77
CA ILE A 110 22.16 -12.14 -6.22
C ILE A 110 23.48 -11.78 -6.91
N SER A 111 23.85 -12.54 -7.94
CA SER A 111 25.02 -12.21 -8.76
C SER A 111 24.71 -11.05 -9.70
N ARG A 112 25.76 -10.38 -10.19
CA ARG A 112 25.62 -9.31 -11.19
C ARG A 112 24.91 -9.79 -12.46
N GLU A 113 25.23 -10.98 -12.93
CA GLU A 113 24.61 -11.59 -14.13
C GLU A 113 23.11 -11.83 -13.94
N GLN A 114 22.70 -12.37 -12.79
CA GLN A 114 21.30 -12.60 -12.44
C GLN A 114 20.51 -11.30 -12.29
N LEU A 115 21.16 -10.26 -11.75
CA LEU A 115 20.58 -8.93 -11.60
C LEU A 115 20.43 -8.22 -12.94
N ASP A 116 21.40 -8.36 -13.84
CA ASP A 116 21.32 -7.83 -15.20
C ASP A 116 20.20 -8.52 -16.01
N GLU A 117 19.98 -9.83 -15.77
CA GLU A 117 18.81 -10.55 -16.30
C GLU A 117 17.50 -9.98 -15.77
N PHE A 118 17.39 -9.78 -14.45
CA PHE A 118 16.22 -9.16 -13.83
C PHE A 118 15.91 -7.79 -14.46
N LYS A 119 16.94 -6.95 -14.64
CA LYS A 119 16.81 -5.60 -15.22
C LYS A 119 16.37 -5.58 -16.68
N ARG A 120 16.66 -6.63 -17.45
CA ARG A 120 16.25 -6.74 -18.87
C ARG A 120 14.84 -7.32 -19.02
N ARG A 121 14.40 -8.12 -18.05
CA ARG A 121 13.09 -8.77 -18.06
C ARG A 121 11.98 -7.73 -17.85
N LYS A 122 10.90 -7.89 -18.59
CA LYS A 122 9.77 -6.93 -18.58
C LYS A 122 8.52 -7.46 -17.90
N GLU A 123 8.38 -8.77 -17.79
CA GLU A 123 7.17 -9.42 -17.33
C GLU A 123 7.47 -10.33 -16.16
N PHE A 124 6.66 -10.16 -15.13
CA PHE A 124 6.73 -10.91 -13.89
C PHE A 124 5.31 -11.15 -13.38
N TYR A 125 5.18 -11.97 -12.34
CA TYR A 125 3.94 -12.06 -11.58
C TYR A 125 4.22 -12.38 -10.12
N TYR A 126 3.26 -12.10 -9.25
CA TYR A 126 3.30 -12.52 -7.86
C TYR A 126 1.90 -12.94 -7.40
N PHE A 127 1.83 -13.65 -6.29
CA PHE A 127 0.57 -14.07 -5.69
C PHE A 127 0.18 -13.10 -4.57
N GLU A 128 -1.06 -12.61 -4.63
CA GLU A 128 -1.68 -11.80 -3.59
C GLU A 128 -1.94 -12.63 -2.34
N VAL A 129 -2.20 -11.97 -1.20
CA VAL A 129 -2.58 -12.63 0.05
C VAL A 129 -3.83 -13.53 -0.09
N SER A 130 -4.71 -13.22 -1.04
CA SER A 130 -5.88 -14.04 -1.41
C SER A 130 -5.53 -15.31 -2.21
N GLY A 131 -4.31 -15.41 -2.72
CA GLY A 131 -3.84 -16.41 -3.68
C GLY A 131 -4.03 -16.01 -5.15
N ASP A 132 -4.67 -14.88 -5.42
CA ASP A 132 -4.87 -14.40 -6.79
C ASP A 132 -3.54 -13.97 -7.43
N THR A 133 -3.41 -14.15 -8.74
CA THR A 133 -2.21 -13.72 -9.46
C THR A 133 -2.32 -12.25 -9.86
N THR A 134 -1.28 -11.48 -9.52
CA THR A 134 -1.04 -10.14 -10.07
C THR A 134 0.09 -10.21 -11.07
N ARG A 135 -0.17 -9.74 -12.30
CA ARG A 135 0.85 -9.64 -13.34
C ARG A 135 1.50 -8.27 -13.30
N VAL A 136 2.82 -8.25 -13.46
CA VAL A 136 3.65 -7.05 -13.40
C VAL A 136 4.31 -6.84 -14.75
N LYS A 137 4.17 -5.62 -15.27
CA LYS A 137 4.92 -5.15 -16.44
C LYS A 137 5.88 -4.03 -16.06
N MET A 138 7.17 -4.25 -16.25
CA MET A 138 8.26 -3.29 -16.05
C MET A 138 8.80 -2.81 -17.41
N GLU A 139 8.51 -1.57 -17.80
CA GLU A 139 8.96 -1.03 -19.08
C GLU A 139 9.12 0.49 -19.04
N LYS A 140 10.27 0.98 -19.54
CA LYS A 140 10.57 2.42 -19.66
C LYS A 140 10.36 3.21 -18.36
N GLY A 141 10.79 2.64 -17.23
CA GLY A 141 10.63 3.27 -15.90
C GLY A 141 9.20 3.18 -15.33
N ASN A 142 8.28 2.47 -15.99
CA ASN A 142 6.93 2.22 -15.47
C ASN A 142 6.80 0.80 -14.92
N TRP A 143 6.12 0.69 -13.80
CA TRP A 143 5.70 -0.57 -13.18
C TRP A 143 4.17 -0.60 -13.20
N THR A 144 3.59 -1.57 -13.88
CA THR A 144 2.13 -1.73 -13.98
C THR A 144 1.70 -3.07 -13.42
N ASP A 145 0.89 -3.04 -12.37
CA ASP A 145 0.21 -4.21 -11.83
C ASP A 145 -1.13 -4.40 -12.54
N SER A 146 -1.43 -5.63 -12.97
CA SER A 146 -2.73 -6.05 -13.51
C SER A 146 -3.30 -7.15 -12.62
N PHE A 147 -4.44 -6.86 -11.99
CA PHE A 147 -5.08 -7.74 -11.01
C PHE A 147 -6.10 -8.68 -11.68
N SER A 148 -6.43 -9.79 -11.02
CA SER A 148 -7.39 -10.80 -11.50
C SER A 148 -8.79 -10.26 -11.80
N ASN A 149 -9.19 -9.18 -11.14
CA ASN A 149 -10.48 -8.50 -11.33
C ASN A 149 -10.44 -7.41 -12.43
N ASN A 150 -9.46 -7.43 -13.33
CA ASN A 150 -9.28 -6.48 -14.44
C ASN A 150 -9.05 -5.02 -14.02
N THR A 151 -8.67 -4.79 -12.76
CA THR A 151 -8.16 -3.48 -12.31
C THR A 151 -6.64 -3.42 -12.46
N PHE A 152 -6.06 -2.24 -12.29
CA PHE A 152 -4.62 -2.02 -12.39
C PHE A 152 -4.10 -1.02 -11.37
N SER A 153 -2.79 -1.05 -11.15
CA SER A 153 -2.05 0.04 -10.50
C SER A 153 -0.91 0.47 -11.39
N LYS A 154 -0.66 1.78 -11.45
CA LYS A 154 0.49 2.36 -12.13
C LYS A 154 1.44 2.96 -11.10
N LEU A 155 2.70 2.61 -11.24
CA LEU A 155 3.81 3.13 -10.48
C LEU A 155 4.94 3.48 -11.45
N THR A 156 5.86 4.31 -10.99
CA THR A 156 7.17 4.49 -11.65
C THR A 156 8.23 3.76 -10.85
N TYR A 157 9.25 3.20 -11.50
CA TYR A 157 10.39 2.59 -10.83
C TYR A 157 11.68 3.31 -11.19
N ASN A 158 12.56 3.51 -10.20
CA ASN A 158 13.88 4.07 -10.38
C ASN A 158 14.92 3.34 -9.53
N TRP A 159 16.03 2.91 -10.12
CA TRP A 159 17.13 2.28 -9.39
C TRP A 159 17.82 3.31 -8.48
N ILE A 160 17.95 2.96 -7.20
CA ILE A 160 18.61 3.80 -6.18
C ILE A 160 20.03 3.28 -5.88
N ASN A 161 20.27 1.99 -6.11
CA ASN A 161 21.61 1.39 -6.13
C ASN A 161 21.60 0.14 -7.02
N GLU A 162 22.63 -0.69 -6.94
CA GLU A 162 22.75 -1.88 -7.79
C GLU A 162 21.58 -2.85 -7.62
N THR A 163 21.19 -3.14 -6.37
CA THR A 163 20.20 -4.18 -6.03
C THR A 163 18.83 -3.63 -5.64
N GLU A 164 18.70 -2.31 -5.52
CA GLU A 164 17.50 -1.65 -5.02
C GLU A 164 16.93 -0.63 -6.00
N PHE A 165 15.60 -0.57 -6.02
CA PHE A 165 14.85 0.43 -6.74
C PHE A 165 13.66 0.90 -5.92
N GLU A 166 13.29 2.16 -6.12
CA GLU A 166 12.10 2.76 -5.52
C GLU A 166 10.94 2.66 -6.50
N LEU A 167 9.80 2.14 -6.05
CA LEU A 167 8.51 2.34 -6.69
C LEU A 167 7.84 3.57 -6.11
N THR A 168 7.34 4.46 -6.98
CA THR A 168 6.51 5.60 -6.59
C THR A 168 5.11 5.40 -7.16
N PHE A 169 4.10 5.40 -6.29
CA PHE A 169 2.71 5.21 -6.68
C PHE A 169 2.18 6.41 -7.48
N VAL A 170 1.50 6.14 -8.59
CA VAL A 170 0.90 7.16 -9.46
C VAL A 170 -0.62 7.15 -9.30
N GLU A 171 -1.26 6.02 -9.61
CA GLU A 171 -2.71 5.84 -9.55
C GLU A 171 -3.10 4.37 -9.55
N SER A 172 -4.33 4.09 -9.14
CA SER A 172 -4.94 2.76 -9.24
C SER A 172 -6.45 2.89 -9.35
N ASN A 173 -7.08 2.01 -10.12
CA ASN A 173 -8.52 1.80 -10.09
C ASN A 173 -8.91 0.52 -9.30
N ASN A 174 -7.94 -0.15 -8.66
CA ASN A 174 -8.18 -1.24 -7.73
C ASN A 174 -8.60 -0.67 -6.36
N GLU A 175 -9.70 -1.16 -5.79
CA GLU A 175 -10.26 -0.64 -4.53
C GLU A 175 -9.26 -0.73 -3.37
N THR A 176 -8.61 -1.89 -3.18
CA THR A 176 -7.62 -2.08 -2.12
C THR A 176 -6.41 -1.16 -2.33
N ARG A 177 -5.83 -1.13 -3.53
CA ARG A 177 -4.60 -0.36 -3.79
C ARG A 177 -4.80 1.14 -3.77
N SER A 178 -5.93 1.64 -4.28
CA SER A 178 -6.26 3.07 -4.27
C SER A 178 -6.57 3.63 -2.88
N ASN A 179 -6.99 2.77 -1.95
CA ASN A 179 -7.16 3.16 -0.55
C ASN A 179 -5.88 2.99 0.29
N PHE A 180 -5.06 1.99 -0.04
CA PHE A 180 -3.77 1.75 0.63
C PHE A 180 -2.72 2.80 0.27
N SER A 181 -2.63 3.18 -1.01
CA SER A 181 -1.62 4.10 -1.52
C SER A 181 -2.23 5.37 -2.09
N VAL A 182 -1.51 6.49 -1.92
CA VAL A 182 -1.79 7.76 -2.60
C VAL A 182 -0.62 8.17 -3.49
N LYS A 183 -0.88 9.06 -4.44
CA LYS A 183 0.14 9.54 -5.38
C LYS A 183 1.37 10.06 -4.63
N GLY A 184 2.53 9.55 -4.98
CA GLY A 184 3.81 9.89 -4.34
C GLY A 184 4.22 8.96 -3.19
N ASP A 185 3.36 8.04 -2.75
CA ASP A 185 3.78 6.99 -1.83
C ASP A 185 4.90 6.15 -2.43
N LYS A 186 5.89 5.83 -1.60
CA LYS A 186 7.12 5.15 -2.00
C LYS A 186 7.22 3.77 -1.37
N PHE A 187 7.85 2.87 -2.11
CA PHE A 187 8.19 1.52 -1.70
C PHE A 187 9.61 1.20 -2.16
N ILE A 188 10.45 0.74 -1.24
CA ILE A 188 11.84 0.41 -1.56
C ILE A 188 11.93 -1.10 -1.76
N TYR A 189 12.17 -1.51 -3.00
CA TYR A 189 12.33 -2.91 -3.37
C TYR A 189 13.81 -3.26 -3.43
N GLN A 190 14.15 -4.47 -2.97
CA GLN A 190 15.49 -5.05 -3.11
C GLN A 190 15.40 -6.44 -3.73
N VAL A 191 16.24 -6.71 -4.73
CA VAL A 191 16.41 -8.06 -5.29
C VAL A 191 17.46 -8.80 -4.44
N LEU A 192 17.07 -9.92 -3.83
CA LEU A 192 17.94 -10.66 -2.90
C LEU A 192 18.67 -11.82 -3.56
N SER A 193 17.97 -12.69 -4.26
CA SER A 193 18.52 -13.85 -4.96
C SER A 193 17.63 -14.22 -6.13
N LYS A 194 18.18 -15.00 -7.06
CA LYS A 194 17.43 -15.69 -8.10
C LYS A 194 17.39 -17.17 -7.74
N GLU A 195 16.20 -17.74 -7.76
CA GLU A 195 15.95 -19.18 -7.62
C GLU A 195 15.31 -19.69 -8.92
N ASP A 196 15.09 -21.01 -9.02
CA ASP A 196 14.39 -21.58 -10.17
C ASP A 196 12.95 -21.06 -10.25
N GLY A 197 12.66 -20.27 -11.29
CA GLY A 197 11.33 -19.72 -11.60
C GLY A 197 10.92 -18.46 -10.82
N PHE A 198 11.75 -17.94 -9.91
CA PHE A 198 11.44 -16.69 -9.21
C PHE A 198 12.67 -15.94 -8.69
N TYR A 199 12.48 -14.64 -8.45
CA TYR A 199 13.40 -13.84 -7.65
C TYR A 199 12.83 -13.68 -6.25
N LEU A 200 13.71 -13.80 -5.26
CA LEU A 200 13.38 -13.48 -3.89
C LEU A 200 13.65 -11.99 -3.66
N MET A 201 12.65 -11.29 -3.15
CA MET A 201 12.71 -9.85 -2.98
C MET A 201 12.35 -9.43 -1.56
N THR A 202 12.73 -8.21 -1.20
CA THR A 202 12.08 -7.47 -0.11
C THR A 202 11.42 -6.22 -0.61
N VAL A 203 10.38 -5.78 0.10
CA VAL A 203 9.83 -4.44 0.04
C VAL A 203 9.86 -3.81 1.43
N ASN A 204 10.21 -2.53 1.49
CA ASN A 204 10.11 -1.70 2.67
C ASN A 204 9.29 -0.45 2.37
N ILE A 205 8.46 -0.06 3.33
CA ILE A 205 7.81 1.23 3.36
C ILE A 205 8.74 2.20 4.11
N PRO A 206 9.17 3.32 3.49
CA PRO A 206 9.99 4.31 4.18
C PRO A 206 9.38 4.75 5.52
N GLY A 207 10.21 4.77 6.56
CA GLY A 207 9.78 5.08 7.94
C GLY A 207 9.39 3.85 8.78
N GLN A 208 9.32 2.65 8.18
CA GLN A 208 9.14 1.40 8.91
C GLN A 208 10.46 0.67 9.11
N ASP A 209 10.58 0.00 10.24
CA ASP A 209 11.70 -0.85 10.64
C ASP A 209 11.52 -2.32 10.20
N THR A 210 10.54 -2.60 9.35
CA THR A 210 10.27 -3.94 8.83
C THR A 210 10.40 -4.01 7.31
N PHE A 211 10.79 -5.18 6.84
CA PHE A 211 10.86 -5.57 5.44
C PHE A 211 9.92 -6.74 5.23
N GLU A 212 9.16 -6.70 4.14
CA GLU A 212 8.34 -7.83 3.73
C GLU A 212 9.07 -8.58 2.63
N LYS A 213 9.34 -9.86 2.87
CA LYS A 213 10.02 -10.74 1.96
C LYS A 213 9.00 -11.55 1.18
N PHE A 214 9.09 -11.53 -0.14
CA PHE A 214 8.14 -12.17 -1.03
C PHE A 214 8.84 -12.69 -2.30
N LYS A 215 8.12 -13.49 -3.06
CA LYS A 215 8.60 -14.05 -4.35
C LYS A 215 7.97 -13.27 -5.49
N ILE A 216 8.79 -12.93 -6.49
CA ILE A 216 8.30 -12.47 -7.78
C ILE A 216 8.73 -13.47 -8.85
N TYR A 217 7.75 -14.06 -9.52
CA TYR A 217 7.92 -15.13 -10.49
C TYR A 217 8.10 -14.58 -11.89
N PHE A 218 8.61 -15.43 -12.77
CA PHE A 218 8.81 -15.12 -14.18
C PHE A 218 8.69 -16.37 -15.04
N GLU A 219 8.31 -16.19 -16.31
CA GLU A 219 8.25 -17.25 -17.33
C GLU A 219 9.53 -17.30 -18.18
#